data_AF-A0A0D1W012-F1
#
_entry.id   AF-A0A0D1W012-F1
#
_cell.length_a   1.000
_cell.length_b   1.000
_cell.length_c   1.000
_cell.angle_alpha   90.00
_cell.angle_beta   90.00
_cell.angle_gamma   90.00
#
_symmetry.space_group_name_H-M   'P 1'
#
loop_
_entity.id
_entity.type
_entity.pdbx_description
1 polymer ?
#
loop_
_entity_poly.entity_id
_entity_poly.type
_entity_poly.pdbx_seq_one_letter_code
_entity_poly.pdbx_strand_id
1 'polypeptide(L)'
;MSNLDDLFLYTNPTRRDAKSIYRDEKYARGILLKNGDIIVWSGDIMHTKVMPFLTETGVHFSVFNDKLEICWQFESWADIQNRLVRAKQYLDNLGFPEDGRIVIDTRYYTHTDVDFPQIRYAQLFEEGFELKPLAEK
;
A
#
# COMPACT_ATOMS: atom_id res chain seq x y z
N MET A 1 13.12 -23.36 4.93
CA MET A 1 13.00 -22.54 6.15
C MET A 1 13.57 -21.17 5.79
N SER A 2 12.76 -20.11 5.78
CA SER A 2 13.24 -18.74 5.63
C SER A 2 13.18 -18.14 7.03
N ASN A 3 14.37 -17.85 7.56
CA ASN A 3 14.57 -17.35 8.91
C ASN A 3 14.00 -15.93 9.04
N LEU A 4 13.41 -15.64 10.19
CA LEU A 4 13.09 -14.29 10.64
C LEU A 4 14.35 -13.39 10.70
N ASP A 5 15.55 -13.98 10.64
CA ASP A 5 16.85 -13.31 10.68
C ASP A 5 17.07 -12.27 9.56
N ASP A 6 16.33 -12.37 8.45
CA ASP A 6 16.39 -11.41 7.33
C ASP A 6 15.16 -10.47 7.27
N LEU A 7 14.38 -10.36 8.35
CA LEU A 7 13.24 -9.42 8.40
C LEU A 7 13.75 -7.99 8.54
N PHE A 8 13.80 -7.27 7.43
CA PHE A 8 14.04 -5.83 7.41
C PHE A 8 12.72 -5.08 7.26
N LEU A 9 12.41 -4.26 8.27
CA LEU A 9 11.28 -3.33 8.26
C LEU A 9 11.81 -1.93 8.00
N TYR A 10 11.26 -1.27 6.99
CA TYR A 10 11.64 0.08 6.61
C TYR A 10 10.46 1.02 6.82
N THR A 11 10.60 1.93 7.79
CA THR A 11 9.67 3.04 7.95
C THR A 11 10.07 4.17 7.02
N ASN A 12 9.14 4.66 6.20
CA ASN A 12 9.35 5.77 5.26
C ASN A 12 10.55 5.54 4.33
N PRO A 13 10.53 4.47 3.52
CA PRO A 13 11.69 4.00 2.78
C PRO A 13 12.24 5.07 1.85
N THR A 14 13.56 5.12 1.78
CA THR A 14 14.29 5.85 0.75
C THR A 14 14.41 5.01 -0.52
N ARG A 15 14.88 5.62 -1.60
CA ARG A 15 15.23 4.90 -2.84
C ARG A 15 16.31 3.84 -2.65
N ARG A 16 17.15 3.94 -1.61
CA ARG A 16 18.15 2.92 -1.27
C ARG A 16 17.49 1.71 -0.62
N ASP A 17 16.56 1.95 0.30
CA ASP A 17 15.82 0.91 1.01
C ASP A 17 14.98 0.08 0.04
N ALA A 18 14.40 0.72 -0.98
CA ALA A 18 13.66 0.03 -2.04
C ALA A 18 14.46 -1.10 -2.71
N LYS A 19 15.78 -0.93 -2.88
CA LYS A 19 16.65 -1.99 -3.46
C LYS A 19 16.84 -3.18 -2.53
N SER A 20 16.70 -2.98 -1.22
CA SER A 20 16.78 -4.07 -0.23
C SER A 20 15.43 -4.76 -0.05
N ILE A 21 14.33 -4.01 -0.22
CA ILE A 21 12.96 -4.53 -0.18
C ILE A 21 12.68 -5.40 -1.40
N TYR A 22 12.95 -4.88 -2.59
CA TYR A 22 12.81 -5.59 -3.87
C TYR A 22 14.04 -6.45 -4.09
N ARG A 23 13.93 -7.73 -3.74
CA ARG A 23 15.00 -8.72 -3.98
C ARG A 23 15.04 -9.05 -5.47
N ASP A 24 14.39 -10.14 -5.88
CA ASP A 24 14.35 -10.59 -7.27
C ASP A 24 13.19 -9.98 -8.05
N GLU A 25 12.07 -9.74 -7.37
CA GLU A 25 10.86 -9.13 -7.94
C GLU A 25 10.54 -7.80 -7.27
N LYS A 26 9.87 -6.91 -8.01
CA LYS A 26 9.33 -5.67 -7.47
C LYS A 26 8.06 -5.96 -6.68
N TYR A 27 8.23 -6.67 -5.57
CA TYR A 27 7.17 -7.03 -4.65
C TYR A 27 7.44 -6.54 -3.23
N ALA A 28 6.58 -5.66 -2.74
CA ALA A 28 6.60 -5.16 -1.37
C ALA A 28 5.22 -5.30 -0.73
N ARG A 29 5.22 -5.47 0.58
CA ARG A 29 4.04 -5.33 1.43
C ARG A 29 4.29 -4.24 2.44
N GLY A 30 3.22 -3.63 2.93
CA GLY A 30 3.36 -2.59 3.93
C GLY A 30 2.09 -2.29 4.69
N ILE A 31 2.26 -1.42 5.68
CA ILE A 31 1.18 -0.76 6.40
C ILE A 31 1.25 0.73 6.11
N LEU A 32 0.11 1.31 5.77
CA LEU A 32 -0.10 2.74 5.57
C LEU A 32 -0.77 3.34 6.81
N LEU A 33 -0.01 4.13 7.56
CA LEU A 33 -0.42 4.75 8.81
C LEU A 33 -1.32 5.97 8.59
N LYS A 34 -2.02 6.42 9.64
CA LYS A 34 -3.01 7.50 9.54
C LYS A 34 -2.40 8.82 9.09
N ASN A 35 -1.15 9.06 9.48
CA ASN A 35 -0.40 10.27 9.18
C ASN A 35 0.23 10.26 7.78
N GLY A 36 0.15 9.14 7.04
CA GLY A 36 0.77 8.96 5.72
C GLY A 36 2.15 8.30 5.76
N ASP A 37 2.70 7.99 6.94
CA ASP A 37 3.89 7.19 7.04
C ASP A 37 3.61 5.75 6.58
N ILE A 38 4.63 5.08 6.05
CA ILE A 38 4.53 3.69 5.63
C ILE A 38 5.60 2.83 6.30
N ILE A 39 5.21 1.63 6.72
CA ILE A 39 6.14 0.58 7.16
C ILE A 39 6.14 -0.50 6.09
N VAL A 40 7.29 -0.80 5.52
CA VAL A 40 7.42 -1.62 4.31
C VAL A 40 8.43 -2.73 4.51
N TRP A 41 8.13 -3.89 3.94
CA TRP A 41 9.01 -5.05 3.93
C TRP A 41 8.87 -5.83 2.62
N SER A 42 9.76 -6.79 2.41
CA SER A 42 9.73 -7.67 1.23
C SER A 42 8.38 -8.39 1.11
N GLY A 43 7.80 -8.39 -0.10
CA GLY A 43 6.52 -9.03 -0.34
C GLY A 43 6.52 -10.56 -0.15
N ASP A 44 7.70 -11.20 -0.15
CA ASP A 44 7.88 -12.63 0.11
C ASP A 44 7.59 -13.00 1.57
N ILE A 45 7.65 -12.02 2.47
CA ILE A 45 7.37 -12.22 3.89
C ILE A 45 5.90 -11.94 4.14
N MET A 46 5.19 -12.99 4.56
CA MET A 46 3.77 -12.90 4.91
C MET A 46 3.56 -11.93 6.07
N HIS A 47 2.58 -11.03 5.92
CA HIS A 47 2.22 -10.03 6.92
C HIS A 47 1.94 -10.64 8.32
N THR A 48 1.39 -11.86 8.39
CA THR A 48 1.19 -12.59 9.66
C THR A 48 2.47 -12.82 10.47
N LYS A 49 3.63 -12.89 9.81
CA LYS A 49 4.94 -12.97 10.48
C LYS A 49 5.45 -11.61 10.95
N VAL A 50 4.98 -10.52 10.35
CA VAL A 50 5.44 -9.17 10.64
C VAL A 50 4.60 -8.50 11.73
N MET A 51 3.28 -8.73 11.72
CA MET A 51 2.35 -8.08 12.66
C MET A 51 2.75 -8.13 14.14
N PRO A 52 3.26 -9.25 14.68
CA PRO A 52 3.64 -9.30 16.09
C PRO A 52 4.77 -8.33 16.48
N PHE A 53 5.51 -7.79 15.50
CA PHE A 53 6.63 -6.88 15.70
C PHE A 53 6.29 -5.41 15.47
N LEU A 54 5.07 -5.11 15.02
CA LEU A 54 4.64 -3.75 14.74
C LEU A 54 3.96 -3.13 15.98
N THR A 55 4.39 -1.92 16.33
CA THR A 55 3.80 -1.13 17.43
C THR A 55 2.61 -0.30 17.00
N GLU A 56 2.46 -0.10 15.69
CA GLU A 56 1.39 0.69 15.07
C GLU A 56 0.69 -0.13 13.99
N THR A 57 -0.60 0.13 13.80
CA THR A 57 -1.42 -0.52 12.78
C THR A 57 -2.00 0.52 11.81
N GLY A 58 -2.40 0.05 10.64
CA GLY A 58 -2.94 0.86 9.58
C GLY A 58 -3.45 0.00 8.44
N VAL A 59 -3.67 0.63 7.30
CA VAL A 59 -4.23 -0.05 6.12
C VAL A 59 -3.13 -0.86 5.47
N HIS A 60 -3.37 -2.15 5.23
CA HIS A 60 -2.37 -2.93 4.52
C HIS A 60 -2.37 -2.59 3.05
N PHE A 61 -1.18 -2.61 2.48
CA PHE A 61 -1.02 -2.48 1.05
C PHE A 61 0.04 -3.43 0.52
N SER A 62 0.01 -3.64 -0.79
CA SER A 62 1.11 -4.27 -1.50
C SER A 62 1.42 -3.53 -2.79
N VAL A 63 2.70 -3.49 -3.15
CA VAL A 63 3.17 -3.03 -4.46
C VAL A 63 3.70 -4.25 -5.20
N PHE A 64 3.08 -4.59 -6.32
CA PHE A 64 3.54 -5.65 -7.21
C PHE A 64 3.67 -5.10 -8.63
N ASN A 65 4.91 -4.90 -9.08
CA ASN A 65 5.24 -4.25 -10.35
C ASN A 65 4.66 -2.83 -10.48
N ASP A 66 3.55 -2.71 -11.20
CA ASP A 66 2.79 -1.48 -11.51
C ASP A 66 1.46 -1.40 -10.74
N LYS A 67 1.15 -2.39 -9.88
CA LYS A 67 -0.07 -2.43 -9.07
C LYS A 67 0.23 -2.01 -7.63
N LEU A 68 -0.49 -1.01 -7.14
CA LEU A 68 -0.63 -0.69 -5.72
C LEU A 68 -2.00 -1.21 -5.27
N GLU A 69 -2.01 -2.25 -4.45
CA GLU A 69 -3.23 -2.83 -3.89
C GLU A 69 -3.40 -2.36 -2.45
N ILE A 70 -4.56 -1.81 -2.13
CA ILE A 70 -4.93 -1.32 -0.80
C ILE A 70 -6.00 -2.24 -0.22
N CYS A 71 -5.68 -2.98 0.84
CA CYS A 71 -6.61 -3.87 1.50
C CYS A 71 -7.46 -3.06 2.49
N TRP A 72 -8.67 -2.70 2.08
CA TRP A 72 -9.55 -1.83 2.84
C TRP A 72 -10.05 -2.49 4.14
N GLN A 73 -10.22 -1.67 5.19
CA GLN A 73 -10.58 -2.11 6.55
C GLN A 73 -11.63 -1.17 7.19
N PHE A 74 -12.74 -0.92 6.48
CA PHE A 74 -13.89 -0.09 6.94
C PHE A 74 -13.62 1.41 7.16
N GLU A 75 -12.45 1.93 6.77
CA GLU A 75 -12.18 3.37 6.82
C GLU A 75 -12.96 4.14 5.75
N SER A 76 -13.19 5.44 5.94
CA SER A 76 -13.84 6.23 4.89
C SER A 76 -12.93 6.33 3.66
N TRP A 77 -13.53 6.45 2.46
CA TRP A 77 -12.75 6.61 1.22
C TRP A 77 -11.88 7.87 1.23
N ALA A 78 -12.38 8.94 1.86
CA ALA A 78 -11.63 10.17 2.09
C ALA A 78 -10.40 9.94 2.98
N ASP A 79 -10.51 9.12 4.04
CA ASP A 79 -9.37 8.79 4.90
C ASP A 79 -8.32 7.96 4.14
N ILE A 80 -8.75 6.97 3.35
CA ILE A 80 -7.85 6.18 2.50
C ILE A 80 -7.11 7.09 1.51
N GLN A 81 -7.83 7.97 0.82
CA GLN A 81 -7.24 8.92 -0.11
C GLN A 81 -6.24 9.86 0.60
N ASN A 82 -6.62 10.43 1.74
CA ASN A 82 -5.76 11.33 2.50
C ASN A 82 -4.44 10.66 2.92
N ARG A 83 -4.50 9.40 3.35
CA ARG A 83 -3.29 8.63 3.67
C ARG A 83 -2.41 8.43 2.43
N LEU A 84 -2.99 8.04 1.30
CA LEU A 84 -2.26 7.83 0.05
C LEU A 84 -1.60 9.11 -0.46
N VAL A 85 -2.33 10.23 -0.38
CA VAL A 85 -1.81 11.55 -0.78
C VAL A 85 -0.60 11.93 0.07
N ARG A 86 -0.68 11.74 1.40
CA ARG A 86 0.43 12.01 2.33
C ARG A 86 1.61 11.06 2.12
N ALA A 87 1.35 9.81 1.76
CA ALA A 87 2.37 8.79 1.52
C ALA A 87 3.10 8.94 0.18
N LYS A 88 2.72 9.91 -0.67
CA LYS A 88 3.23 10.05 -2.05
C LYS A 88 4.74 9.89 -2.14
N GLN A 89 5.49 10.69 -1.38
CA GLN A 89 6.95 10.70 -1.46
C GLN A 89 7.58 9.32 -1.16
N TYR A 90 6.95 8.53 -0.29
CA TYR A 90 7.46 7.21 0.08
C TYR A 90 7.09 6.15 -0.97
N LEU A 91 5.90 6.26 -1.56
CA LEU A 91 5.48 5.44 -2.71
C LEU A 91 6.33 5.76 -3.96
N ASP A 92 6.68 7.03 -4.18
CA ASP A 92 7.63 7.47 -5.21
C ASP A 92 9.03 6.89 -4.95
N ASN A 93 9.47 6.83 -3.69
CA ASN A 93 10.76 6.23 -3.32
C ASN A 93 10.81 4.71 -3.52
N LEU A 94 9.66 4.04 -3.37
CA LEU A 94 9.43 2.66 -3.80
C LEU A 94 9.39 2.51 -5.33
N GLY A 95 9.52 3.61 -6.08
CA GLY A 95 9.53 3.61 -7.54
C GLY A 95 8.19 3.20 -8.13
N PHE A 96 7.07 3.43 -7.43
CA PHE A 96 5.75 3.20 -7.98
C PHE A 96 5.51 4.16 -9.16
N PRO A 97 5.14 3.66 -10.36
CA PRO A 97 5.10 4.50 -11.54
C PRO A 97 3.83 5.36 -11.58
N GLU A 98 3.90 6.52 -12.25
CA GLU A 98 2.78 7.47 -12.34
C GLU A 98 1.55 6.90 -13.06
N ASP A 99 1.76 6.01 -14.03
CA ASP A 99 0.72 5.27 -14.74
C ASP A 99 0.30 3.96 -14.05
N GLY A 100 0.93 3.68 -12.88
CA GLY A 100 0.63 2.54 -12.03
C GLY A 100 -0.85 2.51 -11.63
N ARG A 101 -1.40 1.31 -11.54
CA ARG A 101 -2.80 1.09 -11.20
C ARG A 101 -2.97 0.98 -9.69
N ILE A 102 -3.99 1.64 -9.16
CA ILE A 102 -4.43 1.46 -7.77
C ILE A 102 -5.66 0.56 -7.77
N VAL A 103 -5.62 -0.46 -6.91
CA VAL A 103 -6.72 -1.39 -6.68
C VAL A 103 -7.11 -1.30 -5.22
N ILE A 104 -8.39 -1.07 -4.94
CA ILE A 104 -8.94 -1.17 -3.59
C ILE A 104 -9.52 -2.57 -3.43
N ASP A 105 -8.89 -3.40 -2.60
CA ASP A 105 -9.39 -4.72 -2.26
C ASP A 105 -10.28 -4.61 -1.02
N THR A 106 -11.59 -4.68 -1.24
CA THR A 106 -12.60 -4.69 -0.17
C THR A 106 -12.97 -6.09 0.28
N ARG A 107 -12.40 -7.14 -0.29
CA ARG A 107 -12.79 -8.52 0.04
C ARG A 107 -11.87 -9.13 1.08
N TYR A 108 -10.59 -8.75 1.07
CA TYR A 108 -9.55 -9.39 1.86
C TYR A 108 -9.87 -9.42 3.37
N TYR A 109 -10.18 -8.25 3.96
CA TYR A 109 -10.44 -8.13 5.41
C TYR A 109 -11.92 -8.08 5.76
N THR A 110 -12.74 -7.50 4.89
CA THR A 110 -14.13 -7.18 5.22
C THR A 110 -15.13 -8.08 4.50
N HIS A 111 -14.67 -8.93 3.57
CA HIS A 111 -15.51 -9.80 2.74
C HIS A 111 -16.63 -9.06 1.99
N THR A 112 -16.42 -7.78 1.70
CA THR A 112 -17.33 -6.93 0.92
C THR A 112 -16.87 -6.87 -0.53
N ASP A 113 -17.81 -6.74 -1.46
CA ASP A 113 -17.51 -6.62 -2.88
C ASP A 113 -17.96 -5.24 -3.36
N VAL A 114 -17.01 -4.29 -3.39
CA VAL A 114 -17.26 -2.91 -3.77
C VAL A 114 -16.39 -2.59 -4.99
N ASP A 115 -17.04 -2.28 -6.10
CA ASP A 115 -16.34 -1.95 -7.34
C ASP A 115 -15.80 -0.52 -7.31
N PHE A 116 -14.58 -0.35 -7.81
CA PHE A 116 -13.96 0.96 -8.04
C PHE A 116 -13.69 1.15 -9.54
N PRO A 117 -13.70 2.41 -10.04
CA PRO A 117 -13.18 2.69 -11.37
C PRO A 117 -11.70 2.30 -11.46
N GLN A 118 -11.17 2.17 -12.67
CA GLN A 118 -9.71 2.09 -12.83
C GLN A 118 -9.09 3.41 -12.38
N ILE A 119 -8.22 3.35 -11.38
CA ILE A 119 -7.53 4.52 -10.81
C ILE A 119 -6.05 4.42 -11.18
N ARG A 120 -5.53 5.47 -11.81
CA ARG A 120 -4.10 5.65 -12.04
C ARG A 120 -3.47 6.41 -10.88
N TYR A 121 -2.21 6.12 -10.59
CA TYR A 121 -1.51 6.72 -9.47
C TYR A 121 -1.49 8.25 -9.56
N ALA A 122 -1.19 8.79 -10.75
CA ALA A 122 -1.20 10.23 -11.00
C ALA A 122 -2.56 10.89 -10.70
N GLN A 123 -3.67 10.19 -10.94
CA GLN A 123 -5.02 10.74 -10.76
C GLN A 123 -5.34 11.06 -9.31
N LEU A 124 -4.75 10.34 -8.33
CA LEU A 124 -4.95 10.63 -6.91
C LEU A 124 -4.54 12.06 -6.51
N PHE A 125 -3.69 12.69 -7.31
CA PHE A 125 -3.09 14.00 -7.03
C PHE A 125 -3.68 15.11 -7.90
N GLU A 126 -4.65 14.80 -8.76
CA GLU A 126 -5.35 15.78 -9.57
C GLU A 126 -6.30 16.62 -8.69
N GLU A 127 -6.40 17.91 -9.01
CA GLU A 127 -7.31 18.82 -8.29
C GLU A 127 -8.76 18.35 -8.45
N GLY A 128 -9.46 18.21 -7.33
CA GLY A 128 -10.86 17.75 -7.31
C GLY A 128 -11.07 16.25 -7.48
N PHE A 129 -10.00 15.44 -7.55
CA PHE A 129 -10.14 13.98 -7.55
C PHE A 129 -10.71 13.47 -6.21
N GLU A 130 -11.66 12.56 -6.29
CA GLU A 130 -12.26 11.88 -5.14
C GLU A 130 -12.19 10.37 -5.32
N LEU A 131 -11.54 9.69 -4.38
CA LEU A 131 -11.59 8.24 -4.29
C LEU A 131 -13.00 7.84 -3.85
N LYS A 132 -13.74 7.19 -4.74
CA LYS A 132 -15.08 6.67 -4.45
C LYS A 132 -15.37 5.42 -5.28
N PRO A 133 -16.19 4.51 -4.75
CA PRO A 133 -16.63 3.35 -5.50
C PRO A 133 -17.48 3.78 -6.70
N LEU A 134 -17.62 2.87 -7.67
CA LEU A 134 -18.68 3.00 -8.66
C LEU A 134 -20.02 3.00 -7.92
N ALA A 135 -20.95 3.87 -8.36
CA ALA A 135 -22.28 3.94 -7.74
C ALA A 135 -22.88 2.54 -7.64
N GLU A 136 -23.43 2.21 -6.46
CA GLU A 136 -24.10 0.93 -6.22
C GLU A 136 -25.10 0.67 -7.35
N LYS A 137 -25.02 -0.51 -7.99
CA LYS A 137 -26.02 -0.96 -8.96
C LYS A 137 -27.29 -1.39 -8.25
#